data_AF-A0A961M9J2-F1
#
_entry.id   AF-A0A961M9J2-F1
#
_cell.length_a   1.000
_cell.length_b   1.000
_cell.length_c   1.000
_cell.angle_alpha   90.00
_cell.angle_beta   90.00
_cell.angle_gamma   90.00
#
_symmetry.space_group_name_H-M   'P 1'
#
loop_
_entity.id
_entity.type
_entity.pdbx_description
1 polymer ?
#
loop_
_entity_poly.entity_id
_entity_poly.type
_entity_poly.pdbx_seq_one_letter_code
_entity_poly.pdbx_strand_id
1 'polypeptide(L)'
;GGIAALNREGRERLLAAFDQVNASFSNLFTHLFGGGEARLVLVESDDPLEAGLEILCQPPGKKLSSLSLLSGGEQTLTALAL
;
A
#
# COMPACT_ATOMS: atom_id res chain seq x y z
N GLY A 1 -15.45 11.76 -26.19
CA GLY A 1 -15.53 12.93 -25.29
C GLY A 1 -14.28 12.96 -24.42
N GLY A 2 -13.66 14.12 -24.25
CA GLY A 2 -12.34 14.27 -23.61
C GLY A 2 -12.24 13.70 -22.18
N ILE A 3 -13.34 13.71 -21.42
CA ILE A 3 -13.38 13.20 -20.04
C ILE A 3 -13.10 11.69 -19.97
N ALA A 4 -13.61 10.89 -20.92
CA ALA A 4 -13.38 9.45 -20.92
C ALA A 4 -11.91 9.09 -21.22
N ALA A 5 -11.25 9.86 -22.09
CA ALA A 5 -9.83 9.68 -22.39
C ALA A 5 -8.95 10.10 -21.20
N LEU A 6 -9.27 11.22 -20.56
CA LEU A 6 -8.60 11.68 -19.33
C LEU A 6 -8.75 10.69 -18.18
N ASN A 7 -9.94 10.14 -17.98
CA ASN A 7 -10.17 9.15 -16.92
C ASN A 7 -9.37 7.87 -17.15
N ARG A 8 -9.20 7.43 -18.41
CA ARG A 8 -8.36 6.26 -18.72
C ARG A 8 -6.89 6.53 -18.42
N GLU A 9 -6.37 7.66 -18.89
CA GLU A 9 -4.98 8.08 -18.61
C GLU A 9 -4.72 8.26 -17.11
N GLY A 10 -5.69 8.82 -16.37
CA GLY A 10 -5.64 8.95 -14.93
C GLY A 10 -5.53 7.62 -14.20
N ARG A 11 -6.32 6.61 -14.59
CA ARG A 11 -6.26 5.25 -14.03
C ARG A 11 -4.90 4.61 -14.26
N GLU A 12 -4.40 4.68 -15.48
CA GLU A 12 -3.10 4.10 -15.85
C GLU A 12 -1.97 4.72 -15.02
N ARG A 13 -1.97 6.06 -14.88
CA ARG A 13 -0.97 6.76 -14.07
C ARG A 13 -1.08 6.44 -12.59
N LEU A 14 -2.30 6.35 -12.06
CA LEU A 14 -2.52 6.02 -10.65
C LEU A 14 -2.01 4.62 -10.34
N LEU A 15 -2.36 3.63 -11.17
CA LEU A 15 -1.88 2.25 -10.99
C LEU A 15 -0.36 2.17 -11.08
N ALA A 16 0.25 2.85 -12.06
CA ALA A 16 1.70 2.88 -12.19
C ALA A 16 2.39 3.52 -10.96
N ALA A 17 1.83 4.61 -10.43
CA ALA A 17 2.34 5.24 -9.22
C ALA A 17 2.14 4.35 -7.99
N PHE A 18 0.98 3.72 -7.86
CA PHE A 18 0.66 2.78 -6.79
C PHE A 18 1.65 1.61 -6.76
N ASP A 19 1.95 0.99 -7.91
CA ASP A 19 2.90 -0.12 -8.00
C ASP A 19 4.31 0.30 -7.56
N GLN A 20 4.76 1.50 -7.96
CA GLN A 20 6.06 2.04 -7.56
C GLN A 20 6.16 2.30 -6.05
N VAL A 21 5.12 2.91 -5.47
CA VAL A 21 5.06 3.16 -4.03
C VAL A 21 4.98 1.84 -3.26
N ASN A 22 4.13 0.91 -3.69
CA ASN A 22 3.98 -0.40 -3.06
C ASN A 22 5.29 -1.20 -3.05
N ALA A 23 6.03 -1.22 -4.16
CA ALA A 23 7.32 -1.88 -4.24
C ALA A 23 8.35 -1.24 -3.29
N SER A 24 8.42 0.09 -3.25
CA SER A 24 9.34 0.82 -2.36
C SER A 24 9.00 0.58 -0.89
N PHE A 25 7.72 0.69 -0.53
CA PHE A 25 7.20 0.43 0.79
C PHE A 25 7.50 -1.01 1.26
N SER A 26 7.23 -2.01 0.41
CA SER A 26 7.48 -3.43 0.73
C SER A 26 8.95 -3.68 1.06
N ASN A 27 9.85 -3.08 0.28
CA ASN A 27 11.30 -3.20 0.48
C ASN A 27 11.76 -2.51 1.77
N LEU A 28 11.32 -1.27 2.00
CA LEU A 28 11.66 -0.51 3.21
C LEU A 28 11.12 -1.17 4.47
N PHE A 29 9.89 -1.65 4.44
CA PHE A 29 9.30 -2.40 5.55
C PHE A 29 10.15 -3.62 5.91
N THR A 30 10.44 -4.47 4.91
CA THR A 30 11.24 -5.68 5.12
C THR A 30 12.61 -5.36 5.70
N HIS A 31 13.23 -4.26 5.24
CA HIS A 31 14.52 -3.79 5.77
C HIS A 31 14.42 -3.33 7.23
N LEU A 32 13.44 -2.48 7.55
CA LEU A 32 13.27 -1.91 8.89
C LEU A 32 12.88 -2.96 9.95
N PHE A 33 12.06 -3.93 9.56
CA PHE A 33 11.61 -5.00 10.45
C PHE A 33 12.55 -6.21 10.49
N GLY A 34 13.58 -6.24 9.63
CA GLY A 34 14.51 -7.37 9.53
C GLY A 34 13.86 -8.66 8.99
N GLY A 35 12.82 -8.52 8.15
CA GLY A 35 12.03 -9.60 7.60
C GLY A 35 10.53 -9.28 7.58
N GLY A 36 9.72 -10.30 7.29
CA GLY A 36 8.27 -10.14 7.13
C GLY A 36 7.91 -9.58 5.75
N GLU A 37 6.66 -9.18 5.60
CA GLU A 37 6.14 -8.57 4.37
C GLU A 37 5.12 -7.49 4.69
N ALA A 38 5.04 -6.45 3.87
CA ALA A 38 3.94 -5.50 3.89
C ALA A 38 3.64 -5.05 2.46
N ARG A 39 2.38 -4.71 2.21
CA ARG A 39 1.91 -4.22 0.91
C ARG A 39 0.75 -3.25 1.07
N LEU A 40 0.65 -2.34 0.10
CA LEU A 40 -0.53 -1.55 -0.14
C LEU A 40 -1.54 -2.38 -0.94
N VAL A 41 -2.82 -2.20 -0.64
CA VAL A 41 -3.94 -2.78 -1.39
C VAL A 41 -4.99 -1.73 -1.66
N LEU A 42 -5.55 -1.75 -2.87
CA LEU A 42 -6.75 -0.99 -3.21
C LEU A 42 -7.97 -1.74 -2.69
N VAL A 43 -8.88 -1.03 -2.05
CA VAL A 43 -10.09 -1.59 -1.41
C VAL A 43 -11.33 -0.81 -1.82
N GLU A 44 -12.51 -1.34 -1.50
CA GLU A 44 -13.84 -0.71 -1.67
C GLU A 44 -14.32 -0.54 -3.12
N SER A 45 -13.43 -0.53 -4.13
CA SER A 45 -13.78 -0.42 -5.54
C SER A 45 -12.74 -1.07 -6.44
N ASP A 46 -13.18 -1.59 -7.60
CA ASP A 46 -12.30 -2.06 -8.69
C ASP A 46 -11.76 -0.89 -9.53
N ASP A 47 -12.37 0.29 -9.39
CA ASP A 47 -11.93 1.51 -10.03
C ASP A 47 -10.86 2.20 -9.18
N PRO A 48 -9.59 2.28 -9.63
CA PRO A 48 -8.52 2.88 -8.84
C PRO A 48 -8.74 4.36 -8.52
N LEU A 49 -9.57 5.08 -9.29
CA LEU A 49 -9.91 6.48 -9.01
C LEU A 49 -10.93 6.63 -7.86
N GLU A 50 -11.66 5.56 -7.54
CA GLU A 50 -12.70 5.53 -6.50
C GLU A 50 -12.33 4.60 -5.34
N ALA A 51 -11.20 3.90 -5.44
CA ALA A 51 -10.77 2.92 -4.45
C ALA A 51 -10.13 3.59 -3.22
N GLY A 52 -10.37 3.00 -2.05
CA GLY A 52 -9.61 3.27 -0.84
C GLY A 52 -8.24 2.62 -0.86
N LEU A 53 -7.39 2.99 0.10
CA LEU A 53 -6.05 2.41 0.29
C LEU A 53 -5.97 1.77 1.68
N GLU A 54 -5.56 0.50 1.75
CA GLU A 54 -5.27 -0.19 3.00
C GLU A 54 -3.84 -0.73 3.00
N ILE A 55 -3.24 -0.80 4.20
CA ILE A 55 -1.93 -1.42 4.42
C ILE A 55 -2.15 -2.77 5.07
N LEU A 56 -1.66 -3.82 4.41
CA LEU A 56 -1.56 -5.15 4.99
C LEU A 56 -0.10 -5.43 5.33
N CYS A 57 0.13 -5.93 6.53
CA CYS A 57 1.45 -6.12 7.08
C CYS A 57 1.54 -7.42 7.88
N GLN A 58 2.67 -8.09 7.75
CA GLN A 58 3.03 -9.29 8.46
C GLN A 58 4.47 -9.14 8.97
N PRO A 59 4.67 -8.54 10.15
CA PRO A 59 5.97 -8.50 10.79
C PRO A 59 6.53 -9.91 11.07
N PRO A 60 7.84 -10.07 11.26
CA PRO A 60 8.45 -11.35 11.61
C PRO A 60 7.75 -12.04 12.80
N GLY A 61 7.30 -13.28 12.60
CA GLY A 61 6.63 -14.07 13.63
C GLY A 61 5.17 -13.69 13.92
N LYS A 62 4.59 -12.73 13.20
CA LYS A 62 3.17 -12.36 13.31
C LYS A 62 2.36 -12.84 12.11
N LYS A 63 1.04 -12.85 12.26
CA LYS A 63 0.09 -13.10 11.16
C LYS A 63 -0.14 -11.80 10.39
N LEU A 64 -0.59 -11.95 9.14
CA LEU A 64 -1.06 -10.83 8.33
C LEU A 64 -2.19 -10.08 9.05
N SER A 65 -2.05 -8.77 9.16
CA SER A 65 -3.04 -7.87 9.76
C SER A 65 -3.02 -6.50 9.09
N SER A 66 -4.06 -5.71 9.30
CA SER A 66 -4.08 -4.30 8.90
C SER A 66 -3.21 -3.45 9.83
N LEU A 67 -2.79 -2.27 9.35
CA LEU A 67 -1.98 -1.32 10.14
C LEU A 67 -2.62 -0.98 11.50
N SER A 68 -3.95 -0.85 11.58
CA SER A 68 -4.66 -0.48 12.80
C SER A 68 -4.55 -1.52 13.91
N LEU A 69 -4.21 -2.77 13.58
CA LEU A 69 -4.04 -3.87 14.52
C LEU A 69 -2.59 -4.06 15.00
N LEU A 70 -1.64 -3.29 14.48
CA LEU A 70 -0.25 -3.29 14.94
C LEU A 70 -0.09 -2.54 16.28
N SER A 71 0.98 -2.85 17.02
CA SER A 71 1.34 -2.04 18.19
C SER A 71 1.79 -0.64 17.76
N GLY A 72 1.67 0.37 18.63
CA GLY A 72 2.01 1.76 18.28
C GLY A 72 3.47 1.96 17.79
N GLY A 73 4.41 1.16 18.31
CA GLY A 73 5.81 1.17 17.81
C GLY A 73 5.92 0.61 16.39
N GLU A 74 5.21 -0.47 16.09
CA GLU A 74 5.18 -1.05 14.75
C GLU A 74 4.41 -0.18 13.76
N GLN A 75 3.35 0.49 14.19
CA GLN A 75 2.64 1.48 13.38
C GLN A 75 3.57 2.63 13.00
N THR A 76 4.34 3.14 13.96
CA THR A 76 5.31 4.21 13.72
C THR A 76 6.38 3.76 12.73
N LEU A 77 6.95 2.57 12.93
CA LEU A 77 7.98 2.03 12.04
C LEU A 77 7.44 1.74 10.62
N THR A 78 6.20 1.25 10.52
CA THR A 78 5.52 1.03 9.24
C THR A 78 5.24 2.35 8.52
N ALA A 79 4.83 3.39 9.26
CA ALA A 79 4.59 4.72 8.69
C ALA A 79 5.88 5.38 8.17
N LEU A 80 7.06 5.07 8.73
CA LEU A 80 8.35 5.53 8.22
C LEU A 80 8.76 4.87 6.89
N ALA A 81 8.16 3.73 6.55
CA ALA A 81 8.44 3.02 5.30
C ALA A 81 7.64 3.56 4.10
N LEU A 82 6.65 4.43 4.36
CA LEU A 82 5.82 5.11 3.35
C LEU A 82 6.40 6.47 2.97
#